data_AF-A0A8T1H809-F1
#
_entry.id   AF-A0A8T1H809-F1
#
_cell.length_a   1.000
_cell.length_b   1.000
_cell.length_c   1.000
_cell.angle_alpha   90.00
_cell.angle_beta   90.00
_cell.angle_gamma   90.00
#
_symmetry.space_group_name_H-M   'P 1'
#
loop_
_entity.id
_entity.type
_entity.pdbx_description
1 polymer ?
#
loop_
_entity_poly.entity_id
_entity_poly.type
_entity_poly.pdbx_seq_one_letter_code
_entity_poly.pdbx_strand_id
1 'polypeptide(L)'
;MRDLGKTPAMARATALGERLGNFVVYHHERLHPTHRCTSSPSEFYDKLENVLASQKSAFKINIVLGYNLVSRTDESETRYFHTNLSNTSVFRSPVAINSKADIRKKVIAEIRSMELADKLNYPKSGYLVKAITGFKIFNYQRDHALCDSKAVIPKVIRDNKSVINFPKTNNKCVFHCIAYHKQEGSKRDPRRIQALVKQAFKQYCSYKDSSYTLNLFRSFKPIDILQFDELEECFQLSINVFATDVETRKVEYIRRSDKDYDVINILSHEHHALYIKNIDMLQCKYQCAKCEMVFVSSDKLRNHKKNQCEIVNIEYFPEEPTIYRPATNTIRSLLTKYSITKSDHYIDHFIVYDFEAILKPTTSQHGGNTVFTNGHIPVSVSVADDLTQYLSPSSSPLPDDDSAQPRGDAAVLGRSNAPPVLAAGVQGPPEASPAALVASSVISHAFTT
;
A
#
# COMPACT_ATOMS: atom_id res chain seq x y z
N MET A 1 53.72 -28.37 40.88
CA MET A 1 53.52 -29.21 39.67
C MET A 1 52.49 -28.52 38.79
N ARG A 2 52.94 -28.05 37.60
CA ARG A 2 52.19 -27.53 36.42
C ARG A 2 51.39 -26.23 36.63
N ASP A 3 51.93 -25.08 36.22
CA ASP A 3 51.94 -24.44 34.87
C ASP A 3 50.79 -23.42 34.74
N LEU A 4 51.09 -22.10 34.71
CA LEU A 4 51.23 -21.26 33.50
C LEU A 4 49.99 -21.38 32.59
N GLY A 5 49.21 -20.35 32.23
CA GLY A 5 49.32 -18.91 32.31
C GLY A 5 48.40 -18.32 31.22
N LYS A 6 47.99 -17.06 31.41
CA LYS A 6 47.44 -16.12 30.41
C LYS A 6 46.16 -16.49 29.64
N THR A 7 45.16 -15.63 29.77
CA THR A 7 44.38 -15.14 28.61
C THR A 7 44.27 -13.61 28.66
N PRO A 8 44.34 -12.91 27.50
CA PRO A 8 44.55 -11.47 27.43
C PRO A 8 43.26 -10.68 27.18
N ALA A 9 43.36 -9.37 27.38
CA ALA A 9 42.34 -8.38 27.01
C ALA A 9 42.37 -8.03 25.50
N MET A 10 41.26 -7.43 25.04
CA MET A 10 40.94 -6.77 23.76
C MET A 10 40.40 -7.63 22.60
N ALA A 11 39.13 -7.39 22.23
CA ALA A 11 38.79 -6.46 21.15
C ALA A 11 37.26 -6.20 21.10
N ARG A 12 36.89 -4.92 21.08
CA ARG A 12 35.57 -4.43 20.65
C ARG A 12 35.44 -4.70 19.15
N ALA A 13 34.42 -5.46 18.75
CA ALA A 13 33.90 -5.45 17.39
C ALA A 13 32.42 -5.04 17.44
N THR A 14 32.18 -3.81 17.04
CA THR A 14 30.86 -3.24 16.75
C THR A 14 30.33 -3.94 15.51
N ALA A 15 29.22 -4.67 15.63
CA ALA A 15 28.46 -5.14 14.47
C ALA A 15 26.96 -4.98 14.76
N LEU A 16 26.33 -4.09 13.98
CA LEU A 16 24.89 -3.99 13.86
C LEU A 16 24.32 -5.36 13.46
N GLY A 17 23.44 -5.89 14.28
CA GLY A 17 22.65 -7.09 13.98
C GLY A 17 21.32 -6.96 14.67
N GLU A 18 20.27 -6.77 13.89
CA GLU A 18 18.89 -6.68 14.31
C GLU A 18 18.54 -7.78 15.32
N ARG A 19 17.95 -7.39 16.46
CA ARG A 19 17.31 -8.33 17.39
C ARG A 19 16.13 -8.96 16.67
N LEU A 20 16.36 -10.10 16.01
CA LEU A 20 15.31 -11.04 15.61
C LEU A 20 14.48 -11.36 16.86
N GLY A 21 13.20 -10.97 16.79
CA GLY A 21 12.26 -11.02 17.89
C GLY A 21 12.10 -12.42 18.49
N ASN A 22 11.74 -12.45 19.77
CA ASN A 22 11.44 -13.66 20.51
C ASN A 22 10.39 -14.50 19.76
N PHE A 23 10.78 -15.68 19.30
CA PHE A 23 9.88 -16.65 18.68
C PHE A 23 9.05 -17.32 19.77
N VAL A 24 7.74 -17.07 19.80
CA VAL A 24 6.82 -17.98 20.50
C VAL A 24 6.32 -18.97 19.48
N VAL A 25 6.98 -20.13 19.42
CA VAL A 25 6.46 -21.26 18.65
C VAL A 25 5.48 -22.00 19.53
N TYR A 26 4.21 -22.03 19.14
CA TYR A 26 3.31 -23.07 19.63
C TYR A 26 3.74 -24.39 18.97
N HIS A 27 4.61 -25.13 19.66
CA HIS A 27 4.96 -26.51 19.32
C HIS A 27 4.33 -27.45 20.35
N HIS A 28 3.66 -28.47 19.82
CA HIS A 28 3.20 -29.70 20.46
C HIS A 28 1.88 -29.65 21.24
N GLU A 29 0.80 -29.94 20.52
CA GLU A 29 0.33 -31.33 20.59
C GLU A 29 1.05 -32.11 19.48
N ARG A 30 2.00 -32.94 19.89
CA ARG A 30 2.54 -33.99 19.04
C ARG A 30 1.38 -34.98 18.88
N LEU A 31 0.58 -34.86 17.80
CA LEU A 31 -0.24 -35.99 17.39
C LEU A 31 0.74 -37.07 16.98
N HIS A 32 1.03 -37.99 17.90
CA HIS A 32 1.54 -39.30 17.52
C HIS A 32 0.62 -39.87 16.43
N PRO A 33 1.10 -40.74 15.51
CA PRO A 33 0.37 -41.19 14.32
C PRO A 33 -0.95 -41.94 14.58
N THR A 34 -1.43 -41.96 15.82
CA THR A 34 -2.63 -42.66 16.29
C THR A 34 -3.84 -41.76 16.49
N HIS A 35 -3.72 -40.44 16.36
CA HIS A 35 -4.88 -39.54 16.38
C HIS A 35 -4.97 -38.71 15.10
N ARG A 36 -5.73 -39.24 14.13
CA ARG A 36 -6.34 -38.41 13.08
C ARG A 36 -7.04 -37.25 13.78
N CYS A 37 -6.75 -36.01 13.38
CA CYS A 37 -7.70 -34.93 13.59
C CYS A 37 -8.86 -35.17 12.60
N THR A 38 -9.79 -36.05 12.99
CA THR A 38 -11.14 -36.13 12.44
C THR A 38 -11.97 -35.05 13.12
N SER A 39 -11.52 -33.80 13.05
CA SER A 39 -12.31 -32.68 13.53
C SER A 39 -13.20 -32.21 12.39
N SER A 40 -14.47 -31.98 12.67
CA SER A 40 -15.36 -31.34 11.70
C SER A 40 -14.76 -30.01 11.22
N PRO A 41 -15.05 -29.53 9.99
CA PRO A 41 -14.54 -28.25 9.51
C PRO A 41 -14.77 -27.08 10.49
N SER A 42 -15.87 -27.11 11.25
CA SER A 42 -16.17 -26.13 12.31
C SER A 42 -15.11 -26.09 13.41
N GLU A 43 -14.68 -27.25 13.93
CA GLU A 43 -13.69 -27.31 15.02
C GLU A 43 -12.33 -26.73 14.63
N PHE A 44 -11.93 -26.87 13.35
CA PHE A 44 -10.71 -26.26 12.82
C PHE A 44 -10.78 -24.73 12.91
N TYR A 45 -11.86 -24.14 12.40
CA TYR A 45 -12.02 -22.69 12.36
C TYR A 45 -12.17 -22.11 13.76
N ASP A 46 -12.91 -22.78 14.65
CA ASP A 46 -13.09 -22.36 16.04
C ASP A 46 -11.75 -22.39 16.80
N LYS A 47 -10.96 -23.46 16.64
CA LYS A 47 -9.64 -23.56 17.29
C LYS A 47 -8.70 -22.45 16.80
N LEU A 48 -8.68 -22.18 15.49
CA LEU A 48 -7.87 -21.12 14.92
C LEU A 48 -8.30 -19.74 15.41
N GLU A 49 -9.60 -19.45 15.37
CA GLU A 49 -10.15 -18.17 15.83
C GLU A 49 -9.85 -17.93 17.31
N ASN A 50 -10.03 -18.94 18.16
CA ASN A 50 -9.75 -18.84 19.60
C ASN A 50 -8.27 -18.54 19.89
N VAL A 51 -7.34 -19.20 19.19
CA VAL A 51 -5.90 -18.95 19.38
C VAL A 51 -5.54 -17.51 18.99
N LEU A 52 -6.08 -17.03 17.87
CA LEU A 52 -5.84 -15.66 17.40
C LEU A 52 -6.52 -14.60 18.28
N ALA A 53 -7.73 -14.87 18.76
CA ALA A 53 -8.49 -13.96 19.62
C ALA A 53 -7.90 -13.83 21.04
N SER A 54 -7.10 -14.81 21.48
CA SER A 54 -6.42 -14.78 22.78
C SER A 54 -5.27 -13.77 22.88
N GLN A 55 -4.83 -13.22 21.74
CA GLN A 55 -3.73 -12.25 21.71
C GLN A 55 -4.14 -10.92 22.36
N LYS A 56 -3.21 -10.30 23.09
CA LYS A 56 -3.46 -9.06 23.85
C LYS A 56 -3.00 -7.78 23.16
N SER A 57 -2.16 -7.90 22.15
CA SER A 57 -1.61 -6.81 21.35
C SER A 57 -1.70 -7.14 19.88
N ALA A 58 -1.78 -6.12 19.02
CA ALA A 58 -1.79 -6.23 17.58
C ALA A 58 -0.55 -7.00 17.12
N PHE A 59 -0.68 -7.77 16.06
CA PHE A 59 0.34 -8.74 15.68
C PHE A 59 0.30 -8.98 14.18
N LYS A 60 1.41 -9.51 13.65
CA LYS A 60 1.45 -10.00 12.27
C LYS A 60 1.50 -11.51 12.30
N ILE A 61 0.82 -12.18 11.38
CA ILE A 61 0.87 -13.64 11.29
C ILE A 61 1.12 -14.12 9.88
N ASN A 62 1.73 -15.29 9.78
CA ASN A 62 1.50 -16.18 8.67
C ASN A 62 0.94 -17.50 9.20
N ILE A 63 0.14 -18.18 8.39
CA ILE A 63 -0.43 -19.48 8.72
C ILE A 63 0.01 -20.45 7.65
N VAL A 64 0.42 -21.64 8.05
CA VAL A 64 0.67 -22.74 7.12
C VAL A 64 -0.35 -23.83 7.37
N LEU A 65 -0.88 -24.40 6.29
CA LEU A 65 -1.92 -25.42 6.34
C LEU A 65 -1.33 -26.81 6.11
N GLY A 66 -1.91 -27.81 6.77
CA GLY A 66 -1.74 -29.21 6.42
C GLY A 66 -3.06 -29.74 5.86
N TYR A 67 -3.04 -30.39 4.70
CA TYR A 67 -4.26 -30.81 4.01
C TYR A 67 -4.08 -32.11 3.24
N ASN A 68 -5.19 -32.82 3.05
CA ASN A 68 -5.28 -34.01 2.23
C ASN A 68 -5.88 -33.65 0.87
N LEU A 69 -5.25 -34.15 -0.18
CA LEU A 69 -5.80 -34.18 -1.52
C LEU A 69 -6.29 -35.59 -1.85
N VAL A 70 -7.28 -35.68 -2.72
CA VAL A 70 -7.78 -36.92 -3.33
C VAL A 70 -7.77 -36.79 -4.84
N SER A 71 -7.43 -37.86 -5.54
CA SER A 71 -7.49 -37.88 -7.01
C SER A 71 -8.94 -37.79 -7.49
N ARG A 72 -9.16 -37.07 -8.59
CA ARG A 72 -10.45 -36.94 -9.27
C ARG A 72 -10.89 -38.25 -9.92
N THR A 73 -9.95 -39.13 -10.25
CA THR A 73 -10.21 -40.38 -10.97
C THR A 73 -10.14 -41.62 -10.08
N ASP A 74 -9.52 -41.52 -8.90
CA ASP A 74 -9.38 -42.61 -7.95
C ASP A 74 -9.46 -42.08 -6.50
N GLU A 75 -10.60 -42.30 -5.84
CA GLU A 75 -10.82 -41.83 -4.48
C GLU A 75 -9.90 -42.48 -3.42
N SER A 76 -9.26 -43.61 -3.76
CA SER A 76 -8.28 -44.27 -2.90
C SER A 76 -6.91 -43.60 -2.97
N GLU A 77 -6.61 -42.88 -4.05
CA GLU A 77 -5.36 -42.15 -4.21
C GLU A 77 -5.43 -40.83 -3.44
N THR A 78 -4.77 -40.80 -2.27
CA THR A 78 -4.71 -39.62 -1.42
C THR A 78 -3.27 -39.13 -1.27
N ARG A 79 -3.10 -37.82 -1.13
CA ARG A 79 -1.80 -37.19 -0.87
C ARG A 79 -1.90 -36.20 0.27
N TYR A 80 -0.98 -36.31 1.21
CA TYR A 80 -0.91 -35.41 2.35
C TYR A 80 0.17 -34.34 2.15
N PHE A 81 -0.19 -33.10 2.43
CA PHE A 81 0.72 -31.97 2.48
C PHE A 81 0.95 -31.56 3.94
N HIS A 82 2.21 -31.60 4.36
CA HIS A 82 2.62 -31.15 5.69
C HIS A 82 2.66 -29.62 5.78
N THR A 83 2.51 -29.10 6.99
CA THR A 83 2.66 -27.68 7.29
C THR A 83 4.08 -27.20 7.02
N ASN A 84 4.26 -26.35 6.01
CA ASN A 84 5.57 -25.81 5.64
C ASN A 84 5.43 -24.38 5.09
N LEU A 85 6.27 -23.48 5.61
CA LEU A 85 6.23 -22.04 5.33
C LEU A 85 6.49 -21.70 3.86
N SER A 86 7.19 -22.55 3.13
CA SER A 86 7.57 -22.28 1.74
C SER A 86 6.49 -22.67 0.73
N ASN A 87 5.60 -23.61 1.08
CA ASN A 87 4.69 -24.23 0.11
C ASN A 87 3.28 -24.49 0.64
N THR A 88 2.98 -24.23 1.91
CA THR A 88 1.60 -24.29 2.41
C THR A 88 1.19 -23.05 3.19
N SER A 89 1.92 -21.94 3.01
CA SER A 89 1.56 -20.64 3.56
C SER A 89 0.26 -20.11 2.95
N VAL A 90 -0.66 -19.67 3.80
CA VAL A 90 -1.89 -18.97 3.40
C VAL A 90 -1.55 -17.63 2.78
N PHE A 91 -0.60 -16.89 3.35
CA PHE A 91 -0.22 -15.58 2.87
C PHE A 91 1.21 -15.57 2.31
N ARG A 92 1.40 -14.89 1.17
CA ARG A 92 2.74 -14.65 0.59
C ARG A 92 3.65 -13.87 1.56
N SER A 93 3.06 -12.99 2.36
CA SER A 93 3.74 -12.20 3.38
C SER A 93 2.89 -12.13 4.65
N PRO A 94 3.48 -11.99 5.85
CA PRO A 94 2.71 -11.92 7.09
C PRO A 94 1.66 -10.79 7.08
N VAL A 95 0.41 -11.14 7.40
CA VAL A 95 -0.72 -10.21 7.44
C VAL A 95 -0.86 -9.60 8.84
N ALA A 96 -1.21 -8.30 8.90
CA ALA A 96 -1.44 -7.62 10.17
C ALA A 96 -2.88 -7.79 10.67
N ILE A 97 -2.99 -8.14 11.96
CA ILE A 97 -4.22 -8.24 12.74
C ILE A 97 -4.25 -7.06 13.71
N ASN A 98 -5.11 -6.08 13.43
CA ASN A 98 -5.20 -4.82 14.16
C ASN A 98 -6.57 -4.63 14.84
N SER A 99 -7.53 -5.54 14.60
CA SER A 99 -8.82 -5.65 15.28
C SER A 99 -9.19 -7.13 15.42
N LYS A 100 -10.15 -7.48 16.29
CA LYS A 100 -10.65 -8.87 16.34
C LYS A 100 -11.38 -9.27 15.06
N ALA A 101 -12.04 -8.31 14.41
CA ALA A 101 -12.73 -8.52 13.14
C ALA A 101 -11.77 -8.97 12.00
N ASP A 102 -10.52 -8.51 12.03
CA ASP A 102 -9.48 -8.92 11.06
C ASP A 102 -9.28 -10.44 11.02
N ILE A 103 -9.46 -11.13 12.15
CA ILE A 103 -9.33 -12.60 12.20
C ILE A 103 -10.32 -13.23 11.23
N ARG A 104 -11.60 -12.88 11.31
CA ARG A 104 -12.62 -13.43 10.41
C ARG A 104 -12.44 -12.90 8.98
N LYS A 105 -12.22 -11.59 8.83
CA LYS A 105 -12.23 -10.91 7.53
C LYS A 105 -10.99 -11.19 6.67
N LYS A 106 -9.82 -11.31 7.28
CA LYS A 106 -8.55 -11.52 6.56
C LYS A 106 -8.11 -12.96 6.61
N VAL A 107 -8.27 -13.62 7.77
CA VAL A 107 -7.69 -14.95 7.99
C VAL A 107 -8.65 -16.06 7.59
N ILE A 108 -9.81 -16.11 8.25
CA ILE A 108 -10.79 -17.17 8.02
C ILE A 108 -11.35 -17.08 6.60
N ALA A 109 -11.63 -15.87 6.12
CA ALA A 109 -12.11 -15.65 4.75
C ALA A 109 -11.11 -16.12 3.69
N GLU A 110 -9.80 -15.88 3.88
CA GLU A 110 -8.77 -16.32 2.92
C GLU A 110 -8.67 -17.84 2.89
N ILE A 111 -8.63 -18.50 4.05
CA ILE A 111 -8.57 -19.97 4.13
C ILE A 111 -9.81 -20.60 3.46
N ARG A 112 -11.00 -20.07 3.71
CA ARG A 112 -12.24 -20.50 3.04
C ARG A 112 -12.18 -20.27 1.53
N SER A 113 -11.63 -19.14 1.08
CA SER A 113 -11.44 -18.90 -0.35
C SER A 113 -10.48 -19.92 -0.96
N MET A 114 -9.41 -20.30 -0.27
CA MET A 114 -8.45 -21.29 -0.76
C MET A 114 -9.06 -22.69 -0.87
N GLU A 115 -9.93 -23.06 0.07
CA GLU A 115 -10.68 -24.33 0.05
C GLU A 115 -11.64 -24.41 -1.15
N LEU A 116 -12.28 -23.28 -1.51
CA LEU A 116 -13.25 -23.23 -2.61
C LEU A 116 -12.64 -23.01 -4.00
N ALA A 117 -11.51 -22.31 -4.09
CA ALA A 117 -11.01 -21.77 -5.36
C ALA A 117 -9.79 -22.51 -5.93
N ASP A 118 -9.53 -23.74 -5.50
CA ASP A 118 -8.35 -24.53 -5.88
C ASP A 118 -7.02 -23.72 -5.84
N LYS A 119 -6.86 -22.88 -4.81
CA LYS A 119 -5.66 -22.04 -4.62
C LYS A 119 -4.56 -22.71 -3.81
N LEU A 120 -4.81 -23.92 -3.30
CA LEU A 120 -3.80 -24.72 -2.61
C LEU A 120 -2.77 -25.24 -3.63
N ASN A 121 -1.64 -25.75 -3.15
CA ASN A 121 -0.63 -26.29 -4.05
C ASN A 121 -0.99 -27.72 -4.44
N TYR A 122 -1.14 -27.95 -5.74
CA TYR A 122 -1.47 -29.25 -6.30
C TYR A 122 -0.26 -29.84 -7.01
N PRO A 123 -0.02 -31.16 -6.91
CA PRO A 123 0.98 -31.82 -7.74
C PRO A 123 0.63 -31.76 -9.22
N LYS A 124 -0.67 -31.90 -9.55
CA LYS A 124 -1.27 -31.93 -10.89
C LYS A 124 -2.74 -31.51 -10.81
N SER A 125 -3.37 -31.11 -11.93
CA SER A 125 -4.78 -30.73 -12.01
C SER A 125 -5.79 -31.84 -11.66
N GLY A 126 -5.33 -33.09 -11.64
CA GLY A 126 -6.14 -34.27 -11.33
C GLY A 126 -6.50 -34.46 -9.85
N TYR A 127 -6.16 -33.53 -8.96
CA TYR A 127 -6.47 -33.63 -7.53
C TYR A 127 -7.48 -32.58 -7.07
N LEU A 128 -8.20 -32.91 -6.00
CA LEU A 128 -9.14 -32.06 -5.28
C LEU A 128 -8.76 -32.02 -3.79
N VAL A 129 -9.11 -30.94 -3.11
CA VAL A 129 -8.95 -30.85 -1.64
C VAL A 129 -10.01 -31.72 -0.99
N LYS A 130 -9.56 -32.68 -0.18
CA LYS A 130 -10.44 -33.55 0.62
C LYS A 130 -10.75 -32.94 1.98
N ALA A 131 -9.71 -32.44 2.67
CA ALA A 131 -9.85 -31.81 3.98
C ALA A 131 -8.59 -31.02 4.36
N ILE A 132 -8.80 -29.89 5.03
CA ILE A 132 -7.74 -29.24 5.82
C ILE A 132 -7.69 -29.96 7.18
N THR A 133 -6.51 -30.44 7.55
CA THR A 133 -6.30 -31.34 8.70
C THR A 133 -5.54 -30.70 9.84
N GLY A 134 -4.98 -29.51 9.62
CA GLY A 134 -4.25 -28.79 10.67
C GLY A 134 -3.63 -27.49 10.17
N PHE A 135 -3.11 -26.73 11.12
CA PHE A 135 -2.44 -25.46 10.86
C PHE A 135 -1.24 -25.27 11.80
N LYS A 136 -0.28 -24.45 11.38
CA LYS A 136 0.75 -23.88 12.26
C LYS A 136 0.79 -22.36 12.07
N ILE A 137 0.79 -21.62 13.17
CA ILE A 137 0.79 -20.16 13.18
C ILE A 137 2.22 -19.68 13.43
N PHE A 138 2.68 -18.78 12.57
CA PHE A 138 3.91 -18.01 12.76
C PHE A 138 3.50 -16.61 13.19
N ASN A 139 3.66 -16.32 14.49
CA ASN A 139 3.36 -15.02 15.06
C ASN A 139 4.61 -14.13 15.03
N TYR A 140 4.47 -12.97 14.40
CA TYR A 140 5.45 -11.91 14.36
C TYR A 140 4.94 -10.82 15.29
N GLN A 141 5.51 -10.79 16.50
CA GLN A 141 5.10 -9.84 17.52
C GLN A 141 5.27 -8.42 16.99
N ARG A 142 4.18 -7.66 17.05
CA ARG A 142 4.15 -6.24 16.80
C ARG A 142 3.78 -5.59 18.12
N ASP A 143 4.47 -4.53 18.49
CA ASP A 143 3.97 -3.65 19.53
C ASP A 143 3.38 -2.45 18.81
N HIS A 144 2.07 -2.25 18.92
CA HIS A 144 1.42 -1.04 18.41
C HIS A 144 0.66 -0.35 19.54
N ALA A 145 1.21 -0.41 20.74
CA ALA A 145 0.72 0.36 21.86
C ALA A 145 0.99 1.85 21.63
N LEU A 146 -0.05 2.66 21.87
CA LEU A 146 -0.01 4.11 21.75
C LEU A 146 0.20 4.73 23.14
N CYS A 147 1.30 5.47 23.26
CA CYS A 147 1.84 6.03 24.49
C CYS A 147 2.39 7.46 24.28
N ASP A 148 3.09 7.99 25.28
CA ASP A 148 3.95 9.14 25.08
C ASP A 148 5.26 8.69 24.42
N SER A 149 5.48 9.15 23.19
CA SER A 149 6.74 8.94 22.52
C SER A 149 7.73 10.03 22.89
N LYS A 150 9.00 9.64 23.06
CA LYS A 150 10.13 10.59 23.10
C LYS A 150 10.52 11.07 21.69
N ALA A 151 9.97 10.44 20.64
CA ALA A 151 10.28 10.80 19.27
C ALA A 151 9.84 12.24 18.96
N VAL A 152 10.71 12.95 18.26
CA VAL A 152 10.41 14.31 17.81
C VAL A 152 9.45 14.21 16.63
N ILE A 153 8.26 14.80 16.79
CA ILE A 153 7.28 14.83 15.70
C ILE A 153 7.85 15.65 14.53
N PRO A 154 7.97 15.05 13.32
CA PRO A 154 8.51 15.72 12.15
C PRO A 154 7.78 17.02 11.83
N LYS A 155 8.51 18.00 11.27
CA LYS A 155 7.93 19.32 10.90
C LYS A 155 6.70 19.17 10.01
N VAL A 156 6.72 18.21 9.08
CA VAL A 156 5.60 17.93 8.16
C VAL A 156 4.31 17.58 8.89
N ILE A 157 4.38 16.80 9.97
CA ILE A 157 3.21 16.43 10.77
C ILE A 157 2.85 17.56 11.74
N ARG A 158 3.85 18.14 12.41
CA ARG A 158 3.67 19.17 13.43
C ARG A 158 3.06 20.45 12.88
N ASP A 159 3.47 20.87 11.68
CA ASP A 159 3.02 22.10 11.06
C ASP A 159 1.69 21.87 10.28
N ASN A 160 1.19 20.63 10.23
CA ASN A 160 -0.07 20.30 9.58
C ASN A 160 -1.27 20.68 10.47
N LYS A 161 -2.05 21.67 10.02
CA LYS A 161 -3.22 22.18 10.73
C LYS A 161 -4.37 21.15 10.86
N SER A 162 -4.37 20.09 10.05
CA SER A 162 -5.38 19.04 10.12
C SER A 162 -5.12 18.02 11.24
N VAL A 163 -3.98 18.11 11.93
CA VAL A 163 -3.59 17.21 13.00
C VAL A 163 -3.38 17.99 14.30
N ILE A 164 -3.69 17.37 15.44
CA ILE A 164 -3.42 17.92 16.77
C ILE A 164 -2.53 16.96 17.53
N ASN A 165 -1.40 17.49 17.98
CA ASN A 165 -0.53 16.83 18.93
C ASN A 165 -0.90 17.25 20.36
N PHE A 166 -1.04 16.27 21.27
CA PHE A 166 -1.16 16.51 22.70
C PHE A 166 0.17 16.12 23.39
N PRO A 167 1.01 17.08 23.79
CA PRO A 167 2.27 16.75 24.43
C PRO A 167 2.07 16.22 25.86
N LYS A 168 2.91 15.27 26.29
CA LYS A 168 3.01 14.77 27.68
C LYS A 168 1.69 14.24 28.25
N THR A 169 1.12 13.24 27.59
CA THR A 169 -0.17 12.64 27.97
C THR A 169 -0.09 11.62 29.10
N ASN A 170 1.11 11.22 29.51
CA ASN A 170 1.41 10.12 30.44
C ASN A 170 0.73 8.81 30.00
N ASN A 171 0.99 8.37 28.75
CA ASN A 171 0.41 7.20 28.11
C ASN A 171 -1.10 7.26 27.83
N LYS A 172 -1.69 8.47 27.80
CA LYS A 172 -3.14 8.66 27.63
C LYS A 172 -3.46 9.40 26.33
N CYS A 173 -2.59 9.32 25.34
CA CYS A 173 -2.74 10.03 24.07
C CYS A 173 -4.04 9.66 23.36
N VAL A 174 -4.43 8.38 23.40
CA VAL A 174 -5.72 7.90 22.88
C VAL A 174 -6.90 8.56 23.62
N PHE A 175 -6.87 8.64 24.96
CA PHE A 175 -7.89 9.33 25.73
C PHE A 175 -7.92 10.83 25.46
N HIS A 176 -6.79 11.47 25.13
CA HIS A 176 -6.77 12.87 24.71
C HIS A 176 -7.49 13.05 23.37
N CYS A 177 -7.26 12.15 22.41
CA CYS A 177 -7.99 12.15 21.14
C CYS A 177 -9.51 12.00 21.37
N ILE A 178 -9.93 11.02 22.18
CA ILE A 178 -11.35 10.79 22.52
C ILE A 178 -11.96 12.00 23.23
N ALA A 179 -11.30 12.50 24.28
CA ALA A 179 -11.78 13.64 25.05
C ALA A 179 -11.92 14.91 24.20
N TYR A 180 -10.98 15.15 23.28
CA TYR A 180 -11.03 16.28 22.37
C TYR A 180 -12.13 16.14 21.30
N HIS A 181 -12.38 14.91 20.84
CA HIS A 181 -13.43 14.61 19.88
C HIS A 181 -14.81 14.86 20.49
N LYS A 182 -15.05 14.37 21.71
CA LYS A 182 -16.33 14.48 22.43
C LYS A 182 -16.57 15.85 23.09
N GLN A 183 -15.68 16.83 22.88
CA GLN A 183 -15.85 18.14 23.52
C GLN A 183 -17.00 18.92 22.87
N GLU A 184 -18.05 19.16 23.65
CA GLU A 184 -19.20 19.96 23.25
C GLU A 184 -18.90 21.48 23.29
N GLY A 185 -19.44 22.23 22.33
CA GLY A 185 -19.35 23.70 22.25
C GLY A 185 -18.56 24.24 21.05
N SER A 186 -18.84 25.50 20.68
CA SER A 186 -18.27 26.17 19.50
C SER A 186 -16.77 26.46 19.58
N LYS A 187 -16.17 26.37 20.78
CA LYS A 187 -14.72 26.53 20.99
C LYS A 187 -14.19 25.42 21.89
N ARG A 188 -13.36 24.55 21.31
CA ARG A 188 -12.63 23.50 22.04
C ARG A 188 -11.54 24.15 22.89
N ASP A 189 -11.82 24.38 24.18
CA ASP A 189 -10.88 24.97 25.14
C ASP A 189 -9.81 23.94 25.57
N PRO A 190 -8.53 24.15 25.23
CA PRO A 190 -7.44 23.26 25.63
C PRO A 190 -7.25 23.17 27.15
N ARG A 191 -7.66 24.19 27.93
CA ARG A 191 -7.50 24.19 29.39
C ARG A 191 -8.37 23.12 30.06
N ARG A 192 -9.47 22.72 29.41
CA ARG A 192 -10.40 21.70 29.91
C ARG A 192 -9.98 20.27 29.56
N ILE A 193 -9.00 20.08 28.66
CA ILE A 193 -8.68 18.76 28.12
C ILE A 193 -8.32 17.75 29.22
N GLN A 194 -7.57 18.16 30.24
CA GLN A 194 -7.16 17.26 31.33
C GLN A 194 -8.36 16.79 32.16
N ALA A 195 -9.35 17.65 32.39
CA ALA A 195 -10.58 17.27 33.09
C ALA A 195 -11.40 16.28 32.24
N LEU A 196 -11.52 16.53 30.93
CA LEU A 196 -12.24 15.66 29.99
C LEU A 196 -11.55 14.30 29.84
N VAL A 197 -10.21 14.26 29.82
CA VAL A 197 -9.43 13.01 29.80
C VAL A 197 -9.69 12.19 31.07
N LYS A 198 -9.73 12.83 32.24
CA LYS A 198 -10.10 12.14 33.49
C LYS A 198 -11.52 11.60 33.45
N GLN A 199 -12.46 12.34 32.86
CA GLN A 199 -13.85 11.88 32.70
C GLN A 199 -13.94 10.69 31.75
N ALA A 200 -13.28 10.74 30.59
CA ALA A 200 -13.21 9.62 29.66
C ALA A 200 -12.57 8.39 30.32
N PHE A 201 -11.50 8.59 31.10
CA PHE A 201 -10.86 7.49 31.83
C PHE A 201 -11.78 6.87 32.89
N LYS A 202 -12.57 7.67 33.61
CA LYS A 202 -13.57 7.16 34.56
C LYS A 202 -14.63 6.32 33.84
N GLN A 203 -15.13 6.78 32.70
CA GLN A 203 -16.07 6.02 31.87
C GLN A 203 -15.46 4.68 31.44
N TYR A 204 -14.21 4.68 31.01
CA TYR A 204 -13.49 3.44 30.67
C TYR A 204 -13.33 2.49 31.86
N CYS A 205 -13.01 3.01 33.05
CA CYS A 205 -12.94 2.19 34.26
C CYS A 205 -14.31 1.54 34.57
N SER A 206 -15.39 2.32 34.50
CA SER A 206 -16.76 1.82 34.69
C SER A 206 -17.13 0.75 33.67
N TYR A 207 -16.76 0.91 32.40
CA TYR A 207 -16.97 -0.09 31.36
C TYR A 207 -16.19 -1.39 31.62
N LYS A 208 -15.03 -1.30 32.27
CA LYS A 208 -14.18 -2.44 32.65
C LYS A 208 -14.54 -3.03 34.02
N ASP A 209 -15.70 -2.70 34.57
CA ASP A 209 -16.14 -3.10 35.91
C ASP A 209 -15.07 -2.83 36.99
N SER A 210 -14.32 -1.75 36.81
CA SER A 210 -13.17 -1.38 37.63
C SER A 210 -13.38 -0.02 38.28
N SER A 211 -13.00 0.12 39.55
CA SER A 211 -13.13 1.40 40.25
C SER A 211 -12.01 2.37 39.85
N TYR A 212 -12.38 3.62 39.60
CA TYR A 212 -11.40 4.68 39.33
C TYR A 212 -10.56 4.96 40.60
N THR A 213 -9.24 4.95 40.45
CA THR A 213 -8.31 5.48 41.46
C THR A 213 -7.26 6.37 40.80
N LEU A 214 -6.72 7.33 41.57
CA LEU A 214 -5.68 8.22 41.07
C LEU A 214 -4.38 7.46 40.72
N ASN A 215 -4.07 6.41 41.47
CA ASN A 215 -2.92 5.55 41.20
C ASN A 215 -3.08 4.79 39.88
N LEU A 216 -4.28 4.24 39.62
CA LEU A 216 -4.60 3.60 38.34
C LEU A 216 -4.47 4.58 37.18
N PHE A 217 -5.00 5.80 37.32
CA PHE A 217 -4.84 6.84 36.29
C PHE A 217 -3.36 7.16 36.05
N ARG A 218 -2.55 7.36 37.09
CA ARG A 218 -1.13 7.72 36.94
C ARG A 218 -0.28 6.59 36.33
N SER A 219 -0.52 5.35 36.74
CA SER A 219 0.22 4.16 36.31
C SER A 219 -0.38 3.45 35.08
N PHE A 220 -1.34 4.09 34.41
CA PHE A 220 -2.04 3.50 33.27
C PHE A 220 -1.07 3.13 32.14
N LYS A 221 -1.24 1.92 31.61
CA LYS A 221 -0.41 1.38 30.54
C LYS A 221 -0.87 1.91 29.18
N PRO A 222 0.03 2.03 28.21
CA PRO A 222 -0.33 2.29 26.81
C PRO A 222 -1.43 1.34 26.30
N ILE A 223 -2.27 1.83 25.40
CA ILE A 223 -3.35 1.05 24.78
C ILE A 223 -2.87 0.57 23.42
N ASP A 224 -2.93 -0.73 23.19
CA ASP A 224 -2.67 -1.32 21.87
C ASP A 224 -3.90 -1.21 20.96
N ILE A 225 -3.68 -0.99 19.67
CA ILE A 225 -4.76 -0.84 18.67
C ILE A 225 -5.71 -2.04 18.61
N LEU A 226 -5.26 -3.24 19.00
CA LEU A 226 -6.13 -4.42 19.10
C LEU A 226 -7.21 -4.25 20.19
N GLN A 227 -6.92 -3.44 21.22
CA GLN A 227 -7.86 -3.14 22.30
C GLN A 227 -8.86 -2.05 21.93
N PHE A 228 -8.75 -1.44 20.74
CA PHE A 228 -9.63 -0.35 20.33
C PHE A 228 -11.07 -0.82 20.17
N ASP A 229 -11.32 -2.08 19.84
CA ASP A 229 -12.68 -2.65 19.79
C ASP A 229 -13.44 -2.38 21.11
N GLU A 230 -12.76 -2.45 22.26
CA GLU A 230 -13.36 -2.18 23.56
C GLU A 230 -13.61 -0.68 23.80
N LEU A 231 -12.74 0.18 23.26
CA LEU A 231 -12.92 1.62 23.33
C LEU A 231 -14.08 2.09 22.45
N GLU A 232 -14.23 1.48 21.28
CA GLU A 232 -15.34 1.76 20.36
C GLU A 232 -16.68 1.50 21.03
N GLU A 233 -16.82 0.36 21.70
CA GLU A 233 -18.01 0.03 22.50
C GLU A 233 -18.19 0.96 23.70
N CYS A 234 -17.12 1.18 24.48
CA CYS A 234 -17.16 2.03 25.68
C CYS A 234 -17.62 3.46 25.39
N PHE A 235 -17.18 4.03 24.27
CA PHE A 235 -17.41 5.44 23.95
C PHE A 235 -18.47 5.67 22.86
N GLN A 236 -18.94 4.60 22.22
CA GLN A 236 -19.80 4.61 21.03
C GLN A 236 -19.14 5.43 19.92
N LEU A 237 -17.91 5.04 19.54
CA LEU A 237 -17.09 5.69 18.52
C LEU A 237 -16.52 4.66 17.54
N SER A 238 -16.28 5.07 16.30
CA SER A 238 -15.57 4.30 15.29
C SER A 238 -14.15 4.83 15.13
N ILE A 239 -13.14 4.10 15.61
CA ILE A 239 -11.76 4.58 15.76
C ILE A 239 -10.87 4.13 14.59
N ASN A 240 -10.64 4.99 13.63
CA ASN A 240 -9.71 4.71 12.54
C ASN A 240 -8.29 5.14 12.90
N VAL A 241 -7.29 4.32 12.54
CA VAL A 241 -5.88 4.59 12.79
C VAL A 241 -5.13 4.66 11.46
N PHE A 242 -4.42 5.76 11.26
CA PHE A 242 -3.59 6.03 10.09
C PHE A 242 -2.12 6.11 10.49
N ALA A 243 -1.21 5.85 9.56
CA ALA A 243 0.19 6.25 9.65
C ALA A 243 0.52 7.18 8.48
N THR A 244 1.60 7.93 8.60
CA THR A 244 2.12 8.74 7.50
C THR A 244 3.60 8.45 7.33
N ASP A 245 3.97 8.12 6.10
CA ASP A 245 5.36 8.08 5.70
C ASP A 245 5.90 9.51 5.60
N VAL A 246 6.95 9.80 6.36
CA VAL A 246 7.44 11.17 6.55
C VAL A 246 8.07 11.73 5.28
N GLU A 247 8.67 10.86 4.45
CA GLU A 247 9.40 11.24 3.23
C GLU A 247 8.42 11.49 2.08
N THR A 248 7.56 10.51 1.80
CA THR A 248 6.60 10.53 0.69
C THR A 248 5.31 11.28 1.02
N ARG A 249 5.06 11.55 2.31
CA ARG A 249 3.79 12.09 2.85
C ARG A 249 2.57 11.21 2.56
N LYS A 250 2.79 9.96 2.16
CA LYS A 250 1.72 9.01 1.91
C LYS A 250 1.06 8.63 3.24
N VAL A 251 -0.26 8.74 3.28
CA VAL A 251 -1.06 8.36 4.43
C VAL A 251 -1.58 6.93 4.23
N GLU A 252 -1.29 6.05 5.18
CA GLU A 252 -1.67 4.64 5.12
C GLU A 252 -2.68 4.29 6.20
N TYR A 253 -3.60 3.40 5.88
CA TYR A 253 -4.60 2.90 6.81
C TYR A 253 -4.00 1.75 7.63
N ILE A 254 -3.91 1.91 8.95
CA ILE A 254 -3.47 0.84 9.86
C ILE A 254 -4.68 0.03 10.33
N ARG A 255 -5.71 0.69 10.86
CA ARG A 255 -6.90 0.04 11.42
C ARG A 255 -8.15 0.78 10.97
N ARG A 256 -9.12 0.06 10.41
CA ARG A 256 -10.46 0.55 10.07
C ARG A 256 -11.48 -0.06 11.03
N SER A 257 -12.32 0.80 11.59
CA SER A 257 -13.49 0.38 12.34
C SER A 257 -14.57 -0.15 11.42
N ASP A 258 -15.29 -1.16 11.88
CA ASP A 258 -16.48 -1.69 11.21
C ASP A 258 -17.78 -1.23 11.87
N LYS A 259 -17.68 -0.40 12.91
CA LYS A 259 -18.82 0.10 13.67
C LYS A 259 -19.45 1.28 12.93
N ASP A 260 -20.76 1.38 13.04
CA ASP A 260 -21.54 2.52 12.56
C ASP A 260 -21.78 3.52 13.70
N TYR A 261 -20.68 4.05 14.21
CA TYR A 261 -20.65 5.07 15.26
C TYR A 261 -19.98 6.35 14.75
N ASP A 262 -20.01 7.40 15.56
CA ASP A 262 -19.30 8.64 15.25
C ASP A 262 -17.80 8.39 15.08
N VAL A 263 -17.23 8.91 13.99
CA VAL A 263 -15.91 8.52 13.52
C VAL A 263 -14.83 9.41 14.09
N ILE A 264 -13.88 8.79 14.80
CA ILE A 264 -12.65 9.43 15.22
C ILE A 264 -11.48 8.89 14.41
N ASN A 265 -10.68 9.81 13.85
CA ASN A 265 -9.49 9.49 13.08
C ASN A 265 -8.24 9.84 13.90
N ILE A 266 -7.35 8.86 14.07
CA ILE A 266 -6.09 8.98 14.82
C ILE A 266 -4.93 8.77 13.86
N LEU A 267 -3.93 9.64 13.94
CA LEU A 267 -2.63 9.45 13.29
C LEU A 267 -1.67 8.84 14.32
N SER A 268 -1.19 7.63 14.05
CA SER A 268 -0.13 6.95 14.79
C SER A 268 1.23 7.37 14.22
N HIS A 269 2.10 7.90 15.07
CA HIS A 269 3.48 8.22 14.73
C HIS A 269 4.40 7.86 15.89
N GLU A 270 5.34 6.94 15.68
CA GLU A 270 6.33 6.53 16.70
C GLU A 270 5.70 6.17 18.05
N HIS A 271 4.63 5.35 18.03
CA HIS A 271 3.83 5.00 19.22
C HIS A 271 3.07 6.16 19.86
N HIS A 272 2.92 7.31 19.22
CA HIS A 272 2.09 8.41 19.74
C HIS A 272 0.82 8.60 18.92
N ALA A 273 -0.30 8.86 19.60
CA ALA A 273 -1.58 9.15 18.97
C ALA A 273 -1.78 10.66 18.81
N LEU A 274 -1.94 11.11 17.57
CA LEU A 274 -2.36 12.47 17.24
C LEU A 274 -3.81 12.45 16.73
N TYR A 275 -4.58 13.48 17.08
CA TYR A 275 -5.97 13.58 16.61
C TYR A 275 -6.03 14.18 15.20
N ILE A 276 -6.76 13.55 14.29
CA ILE A 276 -6.98 14.06 12.93
C ILE A 276 -8.31 14.82 12.91
N LYS A 277 -8.27 16.13 12.67
CA LYS A 277 -9.44 17.00 12.47
C LYS A 277 -10.09 16.80 11.11
N ASN A 278 -9.27 16.63 10.08
CA ASN A 278 -9.72 16.55 8.69
C ASN A 278 -8.80 15.58 7.92
N ILE A 279 -9.34 14.43 7.56
CA ILE A 279 -8.60 13.36 6.87
C ILE A 279 -8.26 13.73 5.44
N ASP A 280 -9.14 14.44 4.73
CA ASP A 280 -8.91 14.84 3.34
C ASP A 280 -7.72 15.80 3.24
N MET A 281 -7.67 16.79 4.13
CA MET A 281 -6.53 17.70 4.22
C MET A 281 -5.24 16.98 4.63
N LEU A 282 -5.31 15.94 5.47
CA LEU A 282 -4.14 15.12 5.80
C LEU A 282 -3.63 14.36 4.55
N GLN A 283 -4.54 13.89 3.70
CA GLN A 283 -4.25 13.20 2.44
C GLN A 283 -3.95 14.15 1.27
N CYS A 284 -3.78 15.46 1.54
CA CYS A 284 -3.62 16.50 0.51
C CYS A 284 -4.77 16.55 -0.51
N LYS A 285 -5.98 16.17 -0.11
CA LYS A 285 -7.22 16.26 -0.89
C LYS A 285 -7.96 17.54 -0.50
N TYR A 286 -7.71 18.62 -1.23
CA TYR A 286 -8.35 19.90 -1.00
C TYR A 286 -9.51 20.08 -1.98
N GLN A 287 -10.74 19.73 -1.56
CA GLN A 287 -11.92 19.81 -2.42
C GLN A 287 -12.51 21.22 -2.47
N CYS A 288 -12.92 21.66 -3.67
CA CYS A 288 -13.71 22.88 -3.83
C CYS A 288 -15.18 22.63 -3.52
N ALA A 289 -15.76 23.41 -2.61
CA ALA A 289 -17.18 23.27 -2.24
C ALA A 289 -18.16 23.72 -3.34
N LYS A 290 -17.69 24.46 -4.36
CA LYS A 290 -18.56 24.95 -5.46
C LYS A 290 -18.60 23.98 -6.65
N CYS A 291 -17.45 23.47 -7.08
CA CYS A 291 -17.31 22.65 -8.29
C CYS A 291 -16.76 21.25 -8.04
N GLU A 292 -16.58 20.87 -6.77
CA GLU A 292 -16.13 19.55 -6.32
C GLU A 292 -14.73 19.10 -6.77
N MET A 293 -14.01 19.89 -7.59
CA MET A 293 -12.63 19.58 -7.98
C MET A 293 -11.70 19.46 -6.77
N VAL A 294 -10.82 18.46 -6.83
CA VAL A 294 -9.84 18.15 -5.77
C VAL A 294 -8.46 18.63 -6.17
N PHE A 295 -7.83 19.40 -5.28
CA PHE A 295 -6.50 19.96 -5.48
C PHE A 295 -5.49 19.31 -4.53
N VAL A 296 -4.23 19.24 -4.98
CA VAL A 296 -3.11 18.70 -4.19
C VAL A 296 -2.59 19.65 -3.11
N SER A 297 -3.05 20.90 -3.08
CA SER A 297 -2.66 21.90 -2.08
C SER A 297 -3.74 22.93 -1.83
N SER A 298 -3.72 23.53 -0.63
CA SER A 298 -4.62 24.63 -0.27
C SER A 298 -4.41 25.87 -1.12
N ASP A 299 -3.18 26.15 -1.57
CA ASP A 299 -2.88 27.31 -2.40
C ASP A 299 -3.47 27.18 -3.80
N LYS A 300 -3.40 25.98 -4.40
CA LYS A 300 -4.07 25.68 -5.67
C LYS A 300 -5.59 25.83 -5.54
N LEU A 301 -6.18 25.29 -4.47
CA LEU A 301 -7.61 25.47 -4.20
C LEU A 301 -7.97 26.97 -4.02
N ARG A 302 -7.15 27.75 -3.31
CA ARG A 302 -7.38 29.19 -3.13
C ARG A 302 -7.33 29.94 -4.46
N ASN A 303 -6.33 29.65 -5.28
CA ASN A 303 -6.18 30.27 -6.60
C ASN A 303 -7.36 29.91 -7.51
N HIS A 304 -7.77 28.64 -7.50
CA HIS A 304 -8.93 28.16 -8.22
C HIS A 304 -10.21 28.89 -7.77
N LYS A 305 -10.48 28.96 -6.45
CA LYS A 305 -11.63 29.67 -5.89
C LYS A 305 -11.67 31.15 -6.27
N LYS A 306 -10.51 31.79 -6.41
CA LYS A 306 -10.39 33.22 -6.72
C LYS A 306 -10.69 33.52 -8.19
N ASN A 307 -10.20 32.68 -9.11
CA ASN A 307 -10.08 33.07 -10.52
C ASN A 307 -10.68 32.08 -11.53
N GLN A 308 -10.99 30.84 -11.14
CA GLN A 308 -11.25 29.75 -12.10
C GLN A 308 -12.40 28.83 -11.68
N CYS A 309 -13.13 29.15 -10.62
CA CYS A 309 -14.16 28.28 -10.06
C CYS A 309 -15.41 28.19 -10.92
N GLU A 310 -15.73 29.28 -11.61
CA GLU A 310 -16.90 29.42 -12.47
C GLU A 310 -16.55 29.20 -13.95
N ILE A 311 -15.28 28.90 -14.25
CA ILE A 311 -14.83 28.58 -15.60
C ILE A 311 -15.18 27.11 -15.86
N VAL A 312 -16.39 26.91 -16.37
CA VAL A 312 -16.94 25.62 -16.81
C VAL A 312 -16.26 25.29 -18.15
N ASN A 313 -15.21 24.47 -18.14
CA ASN A 313 -14.51 23.97 -19.34
C ASN A 313 -14.18 25.02 -20.43
N ILE A 314 -12.93 25.49 -20.46
CA ILE A 314 -12.39 26.07 -21.70
C ILE A 314 -11.95 24.90 -22.58
N GLU A 315 -12.84 24.39 -23.41
CA GLU A 315 -12.43 23.60 -24.56
C GLU A 315 -11.83 24.57 -25.58
N TYR A 316 -10.49 24.62 -25.62
CA TYR A 316 -9.77 25.41 -26.60
C TYR A 316 -9.66 24.61 -27.89
N PHE A 317 -10.54 24.90 -28.84
CA PHE A 317 -10.39 24.43 -30.21
C PHE A 317 -9.62 25.50 -30.98
N PRO A 318 -8.53 25.15 -31.69
CA PRO A 318 -7.88 26.10 -32.57
C PRO A 318 -8.88 26.52 -33.66
N GLU A 319 -9.02 27.84 -33.90
CA GLU A 319 -9.92 28.39 -34.93
C GLU A 319 -9.58 27.87 -36.34
N GLU A 320 -8.31 27.53 -36.56
CA GLU A 320 -7.85 26.94 -37.81
C GLU A 320 -7.40 25.49 -37.62
N PRO A 321 -7.58 24.63 -38.64
CA PRO A 321 -7.03 23.27 -38.63
C PRO A 321 -5.52 23.34 -38.39
N THR A 322 -5.09 22.90 -37.21
CA THR A 322 -3.67 22.78 -36.89
C THR A 322 -3.22 21.36 -37.12
N ILE A 323 -2.18 21.19 -37.93
CA ILE A 323 -1.50 19.90 -38.07
C ILE A 323 -0.97 19.52 -36.69
N TYR A 324 -1.35 18.34 -36.18
CA TYR A 324 -0.82 17.82 -34.93
C TYR A 324 0.70 17.85 -34.97
N ARG A 325 1.31 18.60 -34.05
CA ARG A 325 2.75 18.56 -33.83
C ARG A 325 2.97 17.86 -32.50
N PRO A 326 3.69 16.72 -32.47
CA PRO A 326 4.01 16.07 -31.21
C PRO A 326 4.74 17.05 -30.30
N ALA A 327 4.40 17.00 -29.00
CA ALA A 327 5.06 17.82 -28.01
C ALA A 327 6.58 17.60 -28.08
N THR A 328 7.34 18.69 -27.98
CA THR A 328 8.81 18.62 -28.08
C THR A 328 9.31 17.74 -26.94
N ASN A 329 10.07 16.68 -27.24
CA ASN A 329 10.59 15.81 -26.20
C ASN A 329 11.48 16.61 -25.22
N THR A 330 11.50 16.20 -23.96
CA THR A 330 12.25 16.89 -22.90
C THR A 330 13.73 17.04 -23.25
N ILE A 331 14.27 16.09 -24.03
CA ILE A 331 15.64 16.12 -24.55
C ILE A 331 15.87 17.33 -25.47
N ARG A 332 15.02 17.62 -26.46
CA ARG A 332 15.15 18.83 -27.31
C ARG A 332 15.05 20.11 -26.50
N SER A 333 14.17 20.16 -25.50
CA SER A 333 14.07 21.32 -24.60
C SER A 333 15.36 21.53 -23.81
N LEU A 334 16.01 20.45 -23.36
CA LEU A 334 17.32 20.50 -22.69
C LEU A 334 18.44 20.91 -23.66
N LEU A 335 18.51 20.32 -24.86
CA LEU A 335 19.52 20.68 -25.87
C LEU A 335 19.44 22.17 -26.24
N THR A 336 18.21 22.69 -26.41
CA THR A 336 17.97 24.12 -26.65
C THR A 336 18.43 24.97 -25.47
N LYS A 337 18.03 24.59 -24.24
CA LYS A 337 18.38 25.29 -23.00
C LYS A 337 19.90 25.39 -22.80
N TYR A 338 20.64 24.35 -23.17
CA TYR A 338 22.10 24.28 -23.01
C TYR A 338 22.88 24.61 -24.29
N SER A 339 22.20 25.09 -25.34
CA SER A 339 22.82 25.46 -26.63
C SER A 339 23.69 24.34 -27.24
N ILE A 340 23.28 23.09 -27.05
CA ILE A 340 23.96 21.92 -27.62
C ILE A 340 23.45 21.74 -29.04
N THR A 341 24.28 22.10 -30.02
CA THR A 341 23.90 22.12 -31.45
C THR A 341 24.47 20.97 -32.27
N LYS A 342 25.39 20.19 -31.70
CA LYS A 342 26.12 19.09 -32.37
C LYS A 342 25.82 17.73 -31.76
N SER A 343 24.54 17.43 -31.57
CA SER A 343 24.09 16.10 -31.13
C SER A 343 22.96 15.65 -32.02
N ASP A 344 23.10 14.50 -32.65
CA ASP A 344 21.99 13.83 -33.31
C ASP A 344 21.04 13.30 -32.23
N HIS A 345 19.86 13.89 -32.13
CA HIS A 345 18.76 13.36 -31.31
C HIS A 345 17.72 12.73 -32.22
N TYR A 346 17.59 11.42 -32.13
CA TYR A 346 16.49 10.69 -32.75
C TYR A 346 15.32 10.66 -31.77
N ILE A 347 14.10 10.79 -32.29
CA ILE A 347 12.91 10.37 -31.56
C ILE A 347 12.95 8.85 -31.69
N ASP A 348 13.28 8.15 -30.60
CA ASP A 348 13.68 6.74 -30.67
C ASP A 348 12.67 5.86 -31.40
N HIS A 349 11.38 6.19 -31.33
CA HIS A 349 10.32 5.43 -31.96
C HIS A 349 9.20 6.33 -32.49
N PHE A 350 8.72 6.07 -33.70
CA PHE A 350 7.52 6.71 -34.25
C PHE A 350 6.51 5.66 -34.73
N ILE A 351 5.23 5.97 -34.48
CA ILE A 351 4.10 5.29 -35.09
C ILE A 351 3.36 6.36 -35.89
N VAL A 352 3.26 6.15 -37.20
CA VAL A 352 2.40 6.95 -38.07
C VAL A 352 1.27 6.07 -38.55
N TYR A 353 0.06 6.62 -38.57
CA TYR A 353 -1.08 5.97 -39.18
C TYR A 353 -1.71 6.90 -40.20
N ASP A 354 -2.27 6.30 -41.23
CA ASP A 354 -3.10 6.95 -42.22
C ASP A 354 -4.49 6.31 -42.16
N PHE A 355 -5.53 7.15 -42.15
CA PHE A 355 -6.90 6.71 -41.94
C PHE A 355 -7.80 7.37 -42.98
N GLU A 356 -8.29 6.56 -43.91
CA GLU A 356 -9.19 7.01 -44.96
C GLU A 356 -10.63 6.75 -44.54
N ALA A 357 -11.49 7.74 -44.74
CA ALA A 357 -12.91 7.62 -44.44
C ALA A 357 -13.78 8.24 -45.54
N ILE A 358 -14.88 7.56 -45.86
CA ILE A 358 -15.94 8.13 -46.70
C ILE A 358 -16.92 8.87 -45.79
N LEU A 359 -17.24 10.11 -46.17
CA LEU A 359 -18.27 10.90 -45.51
C LEU A 359 -19.65 10.46 -46.00
N LYS A 360 -20.36 9.68 -45.18
CA LYS A 360 -21.76 9.35 -45.46
C LYS A 360 -22.67 10.44 -44.87
N PRO A 361 -23.49 11.12 -45.67
CA PRO A 361 -24.45 12.09 -45.13
C PRO A 361 -25.32 11.47 -44.05
N THR A 362 -25.52 12.20 -42.95
CA THR A 362 -26.41 11.79 -41.87
C THR A 362 -27.35 12.93 -41.50
N THR A 363 -28.50 12.57 -40.96
CA THR A 363 -29.50 13.51 -40.43
C THR A 363 -29.65 13.38 -38.92
N SER A 364 -28.69 12.72 -38.27
CA SER A 364 -28.65 12.59 -36.82
C SER A 364 -28.47 13.96 -36.16
N GLN A 365 -29.38 14.32 -35.26
CA GLN A 365 -29.25 15.51 -34.40
C GLN A 365 -28.90 15.07 -32.99
N HIS A 366 -28.05 15.86 -32.32
CA HIS A 366 -27.79 15.70 -30.90
C HIS A 366 -28.11 17.00 -30.17
N GLY A 367 -29.26 17.01 -29.49
CA GLY A 367 -29.81 18.22 -28.87
C GLY A 367 -30.42 19.19 -29.89
N GLY A 368 -30.80 20.38 -29.43
CA GLY A 368 -31.52 21.39 -30.23
C GLY A 368 -30.64 22.28 -31.12
N ASN A 369 -29.33 22.32 -30.87
CA ASN A 369 -28.41 23.29 -31.52
C ASN A 369 -27.30 22.65 -32.36
N THR A 370 -27.18 21.31 -32.38
CA THR A 370 -26.08 20.62 -33.08
C THR A 370 -26.64 19.59 -34.07
N VAL A 371 -26.35 19.80 -35.35
CA VAL A 371 -26.74 18.91 -36.46
C VAL A 371 -25.48 18.26 -37.02
N PHE A 372 -25.42 16.93 -37.03
CA PHE A 372 -24.36 16.22 -37.73
C PHE A 372 -24.71 16.14 -39.21
N THR A 373 -23.81 16.60 -40.08
CA THR A 373 -24.03 16.58 -41.54
C THR A 373 -23.55 15.27 -42.17
N ASN A 374 -22.47 14.69 -41.66
CA ASN A 374 -21.85 13.49 -42.20
C ASN A 374 -21.29 12.60 -41.07
N GLY A 375 -21.42 11.28 -41.23
CA GLY A 375 -20.71 10.27 -40.44
C GLY A 375 -19.50 9.77 -41.22
N HIS A 376 -18.38 9.60 -40.53
CA HIS A 376 -17.17 9.00 -41.11
C HIS A 376 -17.33 7.48 -41.16
N ILE A 377 -17.27 6.90 -42.36
CA ILE A 377 -17.19 5.46 -42.56
C ILE A 377 -15.73 5.10 -42.84
N PRO A 378 -15.06 4.36 -41.93
CA PRO A 378 -13.69 3.89 -42.15
C PRO A 378 -13.60 3.09 -43.45
N VAL A 379 -12.64 3.41 -44.31
CA VAL A 379 -12.35 2.68 -45.56
C VAL A 379 -11.09 1.86 -45.42
N SER A 380 -10.02 2.48 -44.94
CA SER A 380 -8.74 1.83 -44.73
C SER A 380 -7.99 2.49 -43.57
N VAL A 381 -7.17 1.67 -42.92
CA VAL A 381 -6.21 2.11 -41.91
C VAL A 381 -4.87 1.53 -42.30
N SER A 382 -3.88 2.40 -42.49
CA SER A 382 -2.49 2.00 -42.67
C SER A 382 -1.73 2.42 -41.43
N VAL A 383 -0.88 1.54 -40.89
CA VAL A 383 -0.02 1.86 -39.76
C VAL A 383 1.40 1.50 -40.16
N ALA A 384 2.33 2.42 -39.94
CA ALA A 384 3.75 2.16 -40.04
C ALA A 384 4.41 2.54 -38.72
N ASP A 385 5.20 1.61 -38.18
CA ASP A 385 5.95 1.79 -36.96
C ASP A 385 7.36 1.20 -37.10
N ASP A 386 8.30 1.70 -36.30
CA ASP A 386 9.68 1.24 -36.24
C ASP A 386 9.94 0.19 -35.13
N LEU A 387 8.91 -0.22 -34.39
CA LEU A 387 9.00 -1.21 -33.30
C LEU A 387 8.76 -2.65 -33.80
N THR A 388 7.98 -2.84 -34.86
CA THR A 388 7.57 -4.15 -35.37
C THR A 388 8.65 -4.87 -36.19
N GLN A 389 9.73 -4.19 -36.59
CA GLN A 389 10.85 -4.83 -37.29
C GLN A 389 11.70 -5.75 -36.40
N TYR A 390 11.53 -5.71 -35.07
CA TYR A 390 12.29 -6.55 -34.12
C TYR A 390 11.71 -7.97 -33.90
N LEU A 391 10.60 -8.33 -34.54
CA LEU A 391 9.99 -9.67 -34.42
C LEU A 391 10.25 -10.58 -35.63
N SER A 392 11.48 -10.57 -36.14
CA SER A 392 12.03 -11.64 -36.97
C SER A 392 13.22 -12.29 -36.26
N PRO A 393 13.05 -13.37 -35.49
CA PRO A 393 14.19 -14.16 -35.03
C PRO A 393 14.71 -14.96 -36.22
N SER A 394 15.59 -14.34 -37.02
CA SER A 394 16.37 -15.09 -38.01
C SER A 394 17.69 -15.54 -37.36
N SER A 395 17.83 -16.87 -37.31
CA SER A 395 19.04 -17.66 -37.04
C SER A 395 19.72 -17.52 -35.68
N SER A 396 19.45 -18.51 -34.81
CA SER A 396 20.40 -19.01 -33.84
C SER A 396 21.72 -19.47 -34.51
N PRO A 397 22.87 -19.32 -33.85
CA PRO A 397 24.17 -19.75 -34.36
C PRO A 397 24.37 -21.26 -34.19
N LEU A 398 24.92 -21.93 -35.19
CA LEU A 398 25.56 -23.25 -35.02
C LEU A 398 27.07 -23.06 -34.77
N PRO A 399 27.69 -23.89 -33.92
CA PRO A 399 29.09 -23.73 -33.55
C PRO A 399 30.05 -24.48 -34.49
N ASP A 400 31.29 -23.99 -34.45
CA ASP A 400 32.59 -24.60 -34.76
C ASP A 400 32.89 -25.09 -36.18
N ASP A 401 33.85 -24.43 -36.83
CA ASP A 401 34.99 -25.16 -37.39
C ASP A 401 36.28 -24.32 -37.32
N ASP A 402 37.35 -25.02 -36.93
CA ASP A 402 38.72 -24.57 -36.72
C ASP A 402 39.42 -24.32 -38.06
N SER A 403 40.12 -23.19 -38.24
CA SER A 403 41.50 -23.16 -38.78
C SER A 403 42.07 -21.74 -39.02
N ALA A 404 43.31 -21.58 -38.54
CA ALA A 404 44.40 -20.73 -39.04
C ALA A 404 44.52 -19.23 -38.64
N GLN A 405 45.15 -19.03 -37.47
CA GLN A 405 46.39 -18.27 -37.17
C GLN A 405 46.59 -16.74 -37.41
N PRO A 406 47.49 -16.11 -36.62
CA PRO A 406 47.36 -14.72 -36.16
C PRO A 406 48.44 -13.75 -36.69
N ARG A 407 48.08 -12.46 -36.75
CA ARG A 407 48.97 -11.26 -36.74
C ARG A 407 48.11 -10.10 -36.21
N GLY A 408 48.51 -9.17 -35.37
CA GLY A 408 49.78 -8.73 -34.80
C GLY A 408 49.54 -7.27 -34.32
N ASP A 409 50.10 -6.93 -33.16
CA ASP A 409 50.46 -5.59 -32.68
C ASP A 409 49.41 -4.54 -32.23
N ALA A 410 49.52 -4.28 -30.91
CA ALA A 410 49.74 -2.99 -30.24
C ALA A 410 48.73 -1.81 -30.40
N ALA A 411 48.14 -1.38 -29.29
CA ALA A 411 48.70 -0.31 -28.45
C ALA A 411 47.73 0.12 -27.32
N VAL A 412 48.33 0.39 -26.16
CA VAL A 412 47.74 0.90 -24.91
C VAL A 412 47.88 2.43 -24.89
N LEU A 413 46.94 3.13 -24.23
CA LEU A 413 47.04 4.42 -23.48
C LEU A 413 45.77 5.26 -23.71
N GLY A 414 45.15 5.96 -22.75
CA GLY A 414 45.52 6.25 -21.37
C GLY A 414 44.38 7.01 -20.66
N ARG A 415 44.43 7.01 -19.33
CA ARG A 415 43.52 7.65 -18.37
C ARG A 415 43.71 9.17 -18.28
N SER A 416 42.67 9.90 -17.87
CA SER A 416 42.69 10.88 -16.74
C SER A 416 41.25 11.32 -16.41
N ASN A 417 40.71 11.15 -15.20
CA ASN A 417 40.90 11.99 -13.99
C ASN A 417 40.60 13.49 -14.29
N ALA A 418 39.73 14.26 -13.63
CA ALA A 418 39.11 14.23 -12.30
C ALA A 418 37.97 15.31 -12.23
N PRO A 419 37.54 15.91 -11.09
CA PRO A 419 36.19 15.74 -10.52
C PRO A 419 35.45 17.09 -10.23
N PRO A 420 34.71 17.32 -9.11
CA PRO A 420 33.27 17.63 -9.09
C PRO A 420 32.92 19.05 -8.60
N VAL A 421 31.86 19.71 -9.09
CA VAL A 421 31.30 20.89 -8.39
C VAL A 421 29.78 21.03 -8.56
N LEU A 422 29.11 21.00 -7.39
CA LEU A 422 27.91 21.72 -6.93
C LEU A 422 27.14 22.59 -7.93
N ALA A 423 25.82 22.38 -8.01
CA ALA A 423 24.87 23.42 -8.42
C ALA A 423 23.73 23.56 -7.40
N ALA A 424 23.69 24.74 -6.80
CA ALA A 424 22.58 25.26 -6.02
C ALA A 424 21.33 25.46 -6.91
N GLY A 425 20.16 25.38 -6.29
CA GLY A 425 18.88 25.42 -6.98
C GLY A 425 18.46 26.81 -7.46
N VAL A 426 17.62 26.82 -8.50
CA VAL A 426 16.62 27.87 -8.77
C VAL A 426 15.38 27.19 -9.36
N GLN A 427 14.22 27.48 -8.77
CA GLN A 427 12.90 26.98 -9.14
C GLN A 427 12.42 27.60 -10.47
N GLY A 428 12.03 26.76 -11.42
CA GLY A 428 11.15 27.12 -12.55
C GLY A 428 9.71 26.62 -12.31
N PRO A 429 8.70 27.20 -12.97
CA PRO A 429 7.28 26.86 -12.75
C PRO A 429 6.95 25.46 -13.29
N PRO A 430 6.00 24.71 -12.71
CA PRO A 430 5.64 23.39 -13.21
C PRO A 430 4.69 23.51 -14.41
N GLU A 431 5.12 22.92 -15.52
CA GLU A 431 4.32 22.64 -16.71
C GLU A 431 3.06 21.83 -16.37
N ALA A 432 1.98 22.09 -17.09
CA ALA A 432 0.73 21.36 -16.99
C ALA A 432 0.91 19.92 -17.50
N SER A 433 0.58 18.93 -16.68
CA SER A 433 0.46 17.54 -17.12
C SER A 433 -0.77 17.37 -18.02
N PRO A 434 -0.66 16.71 -19.19
CA PRO A 434 -1.83 16.29 -19.95
C PRO A 434 -2.58 15.19 -19.21
N ALA A 435 -3.91 15.30 -19.20
CA ALA A 435 -4.81 14.31 -18.65
C ALA A 435 -4.62 12.96 -19.37
N ALA A 436 -4.34 11.91 -18.60
CA ALA A 436 -4.36 10.54 -19.10
C ALA A 436 -5.80 10.12 -19.43
N LEU A 437 -6.11 10.01 -20.72
CA LEU A 437 -7.26 9.27 -21.22
C LEU A 437 -7.01 7.78 -20.95
N VAL A 438 -7.79 7.21 -20.03
CA VAL A 438 -7.87 5.76 -19.82
C VAL A 438 -8.70 5.18 -20.96
N ALA A 439 -8.04 4.67 -22.00
CA ALA A 439 -8.70 3.85 -23.01
C ALA A 439 -8.88 2.43 -22.47
N SER A 440 -10.12 2.00 -22.26
CA SER A 440 -10.46 0.60 -22.01
C SER A 440 -10.16 -0.24 -23.25
N SER A 441 -9.15 -1.08 -23.20
CA SER A 441 -8.92 -2.14 -24.18
C SER A 441 -9.82 -3.34 -23.87
N VAL A 442 -11.06 -3.32 -24.37
CA VAL A 442 -11.87 -4.54 -24.54
C VAL A 442 -11.62 -5.04 -25.95
N ILE A 443 -10.64 -5.93 -26.12
CA ILE A 443 -10.49 -6.69 -27.37
C ILE A 443 -11.34 -7.94 -27.24
N SER A 444 -12.53 -7.87 -27.83
CA SER A 444 -13.42 -9.00 -28.08
C SER A 444 -12.96 -9.69 -29.37
N HIS A 445 -12.23 -10.79 -29.26
CA HIS A 445 -12.08 -11.73 -30.38
C HIS A 445 -13.28 -12.67 -30.44
N ALA A 446 -14.26 -12.32 -31.27
CA ALA A 446 -15.24 -13.26 -31.79
C ALA A 446 -14.80 -13.65 -33.20
N PHE A 447 -14.30 -14.87 -33.37
CA PHE A 447 -14.20 -15.53 -34.67
C PHE A 447 -15.28 -16.62 -34.70
N THR A 448 -16.26 -16.42 -35.57
CA THR A 448 -17.20 -17.44 -36.03
C THR A 448 -16.86 -17.78 -37.47
N THR A 449 -16.41 -19.02 -37.69
CA THR A 449 -16.94 -19.99 -38.65
C THR A 449 -16.64 -21.36 -38.10
#